data_AF-A0A850M8P3-F1
#
_entry.id   AF-A0A850M8P3-F1
#
_cell.length_a   1.000
_cell.length_b   1.000
_cell.length_c   1.000
_cell.angle_alpha   90.00
_cell.angle_beta   90.00
_cell.angle_gamma   90.00
#
_symmetry.space_group_name_H-M   'P 1'
#
loop_
_entity.id
_entity.type
_entity.pdbx_description
1 polymer ?
#
loop_
_entity_poly.entity_id
_entity_poly.type
_entity_poly.pdbx_seq_one_letter_code
_entity_poly.pdbx_strand_id
1 'polypeptide(L)'
;MKIKEEKSTYLLILIAITLILLVLFLPLDFLEFLSLNVIGEDPIIGLTWMEGVDALGGSLSMRILAILGILIMFSVIPFILRWKKKSLGKRAVSRTEIIFFLAAAVIFFIVNFLIGYLWWDPEGFLGMGPLFLPSIISLIILGFLPEMAKKIFKFEREAFAESTKNIKKISLVMIFIAFGYGLISLIWHCCSFFDAKMFFFFFVIKLIQLWAMCSFFFKWGFPLFLNRTQDWVAYLVISVLFGFCYPWHTFGFAITFIIFGILLCHLTRKTNSYLTGLILLYFAYIFHAGLAWHGALITFSIIYPISAVILCISILLSFKKDLFIFEEGLFHE
;
A
#
# COMPACT_ATOMS: atom_id res chain seq x y z
N MET A 1 23.72 8.49 19.69
CA MET A 1 22.82 8.34 18.52
C MET A 1 23.30 7.26 17.54
N LYS A 2 24.61 7.17 17.22
CA LYS A 2 25.21 6.12 16.35
C LYS A 2 24.87 4.66 16.69
N ILE A 3 24.96 4.27 17.97
CA ILE A 3 24.73 2.87 18.42
C ILE A 3 23.31 2.34 18.10
N LYS A 4 22.30 3.23 18.04
CA LYS A 4 20.90 2.83 17.77
C LYS A 4 20.63 2.64 16.27
N GLU A 5 21.38 3.34 15.42
CA GLU A 5 21.30 3.21 13.97
C GLU A 5 21.98 1.92 13.49
N GLU A 6 23.14 1.58 14.05
CA GLU A 6 23.85 0.33 13.74
C GLU A 6 23.01 -0.92 14.04
N LYS A 7 22.38 -0.99 15.23
CA LYS A 7 21.49 -2.12 15.59
C LYS A 7 20.30 -2.27 14.65
N SER A 8 19.72 -1.15 14.18
CA SER A 8 18.59 -1.17 13.25
C SER A 8 19.02 -1.67 11.86
N THR A 9 20.22 -1.31 11.41
CA THR A 9 20.77 -1.78 10.14
C THR A 9 21.06 -3.27 10.16
N TYR A 10 21.70 -3.81 11.21
CA TYR A 10 21.94 -5.25 11.32
C TYR A 10 20.64 -6.06 11.35
N LEU A 11 19.61 -5.57 12.03
CA LEU A 11 18.31 -6.23 12.04
C LEU A 11 17.67 -6.24 10.65
N LEU A 12 17.72 -5.13 9.90
CA LEU A 12 17.21 -5.08 8.53
C LEU A 12 17.96 -6.03 7.59
N ILE A 13 19.29 -6.09 7.71
CA ILE A 13 20.12 -7.03 6.94
C ILE A 13 19.74 -8.48 7.28
N LEU A 14 19.60 -8.79 8.57
CA LEU A 14 19.19 -10.12 9.01
C LEU A 14 17.83 -10.51 8.44
N ILE A 15 16.83 -9.61 8.49
CA ILE A 15 15.50 -9.87 7.91
C ILE A 15 15.62 -10.07 6.40
N ALA A 16 16.37 -9.23 5.68
CA ALA A 16 16.56 -9.36 4.24
C ALA A 16 17.19 -10.71 3.87
N ILE A 17 18.25 -11.12 4.59
CA ILE A 17 18.90 -12.43 4.39
C ILE A 17 17.91 -13.56 4.66
N THR A 18 17.17 -13.52 5.77
CA THR A 18 16.16 -14.54 6.09
C THR A 18 15.09 -14.64 5.01
N LEU A 19 14.60 -13.52 4.47
CA LEU A 19 13.63 -13.52 3.37
C LEU A 19 14.23 -14.06 2.07
N ILE A 20 15.49 -13.74 1.77
CA ILE A 20 16.20 -14.30 0.60
C ILE A 20 16.36 -15.81 0.76
N LEU A 21 16.78 -16.30 1.93
CA LEU A 21 16.90 -17.73 2.20
C LEU A 21 15.53 -18.41 2.08
N LEU A 22 14.47 -17.80 2.62
CA LEU A 22 13.11 -18.31 2.45
C LEU A 22 12.76 -18.41 0.96
N VAL A 23 12.96 -17.34 0.19
CA VAL A 23 12.72 -17.34 -1.27
C VAL A 23 13.57 -18.37 -2.01
N LEU A 24 14.78 -18.68 -1.56
CA LEU A 24 15.65 -19.69 -2.20
C LEU A 24 15.21 -21.12 -1.89
N PHE A 25 14.76 -21.39 -0.65
CA PHE A 25 14.47 -22.74 -0.19
C PHE A 25 12.98 -23.09 -0.17
N LEU A 26 12.09 -22.12 -0.39
CA LEU A 26 10.65 -22.36 -0.46
C LEU A 26 10.33 -23.21 -1.68
N PRO A 27 9.75 -24.42 -1.52
CA PRO A 27 9.32 -25.23 -2.65
C PRO A 27 8.13 -24.54 -3.32
N LEU A 28 8.25 -24.21 -4.60
CA LEU A 28 7.22 -23.49 -5.35
C LEU A 28 5.97 -24.38 -5.57
N ASP A 29 6.20 -25.66 -5.80
CA ASP A 29 5.22 -26.74 -5.82
C ASP A 29 4.42 -26.84 -4.51
N PHE A 30 5.07 -26.61 -3.36
CA PHE A 30 4.35 -26.54 -2.08
C PHE A 30 3.45 -25.31 -1.96
N LEU A 31 3.86 -24.16 -2.52
CA LEU A 31 3.01 -22.97 -2.57
C LEU A 31 1.79 -23.17 -3.47
N GLU A 32 1.97 -23.79 -4.63
CA GLU A 32 0.87 -24.17 -5.52
C GLU A 32 -0.08 -25.15 -4.83
N PHE A 33 0.46 -26.17 -4.16
CA PHE A 33 -0.33 -27.12 -3.38
C PHE A 33 -1.17 -26.41 -2.31
N LEU A 34 -0.60 -25.48 -1.55
CA LEU A 34 -1.34 -24.71 -0.55
C LEU A 34 -2.42 -23.84 -1.19
N SER A 35 -2.14 -23.20 -2.33
CA SER A 35 -3.12 -22.40 -3.05
C SER A 35 -4.30 -23.25 -3.52
N LEU A 36 -4.05 -24.36 -4.19
CA LEU A 36 -5.08 -25.23 -4.76
C LEU A 36 -5.88 -25.97 -3.67
N ASN A 37 -5.22 -26.50 -2.64
CA ASN A 37 -5.85 -27.43 -1.70
C ASN A 37 -6.33 -26.78 -0.38
N VAL A 38 -5.79 -25.62 -0.01
CA VAL A 38 -6.18 -24.93 1.25
C VAL A 38 -7.06 -23.72 0.97
N ILE A 39 -6.80 -22.98 -0.12
CA ILE A 39 -7.57 -21.79 -0.49
C ILE A 39 -8.74 -22.18 -1.42
N GLY A 40 -8.58 -23.23 -2.24
CA GLY A 40 -9.65 -23.77 -3.09
C GLY A 40 -9.98 -22.89 -4.30
N GLU A 41 -9.01 -22.12 -4.78
CA GLU A 41 -9.16 -21.31 -6.00
C GLU A 41 -8.73 -22.14 -7.22
N ASP A 42 -9.69 -22.48 -8.07
CA ASP A 42 -9.39 -23.08 -9.36
C ASP A 42 -8.57 -22.10 -10.22
N PRO A 43 -7.64 -22.60 -11.06
CA PRO A 43 -6.89 -21.76 -11.99
C PRO A 43 -7.83 -21.01 -12.94
N ILE A 44 -7.86 -19.67 -12.86
CA ILE A 44 -8.64 -18.86 -13.80
C ILE A 44 -7.97 -18.97 -15.17
N ILE A 45 -8.74 -19.40 -16.18
CA ILE A 45 -8.34 -19.75 -17.56
C ILE A 45 -7.81 -21.20 -17.72
N GLY A 46 -7.85 -22.03 -16.67
CA GLY A 46 -7.45 -23.44 -16.77
C GLY A 46 -5.95 -23.68 -16.90
N LEU A 47 -5.13 -22.62 -16.71
CA LEU A 47 -3.68 -22.70 -16.59
C LEU A 47 -3.28 -22.66 -15.11
N THR A 48 -2.53 -23.66 -14.68
CA THR A 48 -1.92 -23.76 -13.36
C THR A 48 -0.98 -22.60 -13.07
N TRP A 49 -0.71 -22.34 -11.80
CA TRP A 49 0.23 -21.29 -11.42
C TRP A 49 1.65 -21.60 -11.92
N MET A 50 2.05 -22.88 -11.90
CA MET A 50 3.34 -23.31 -12.45
C MET A 50 3.48 -23.06 -13.95
N GLU A 51 2.42 -23.19 -14.75
CA GLU A 51 2.44 -22.78 -16.16
C GLU A 51 2.69 -21.27 -16.32
N GLY A 52 2.17 -20.45 -15.40
CA GLY A 52 2.49 -19.02 -15.33
C GLY A 52 3.95 -18.76 -14.95
N VAL A 53 4.51 -19.52 -14.00
CA VAL A 53 5.92 -19.46 -13.61
C VAL A 53 6.84 -19.83 -14.78
N ASP A 54 6.51 -20.90 -15.50
CA ASP A 54 7.28 -21.36 -16.67
C ASP A 54 7.25 -20.34 -17.80
N ALA A 55 6.06 -19.77 -18.09
CA ALA A 55 5.93 -18.69 -19.06
C ALA A 55 6.83 -17.50 -18.72
N LEU A 56 6.95 -17.14 -17.43
CA LEU A 56 7.76 -16.03 -16.94
C LEU A 56 9.27 -16.34 -16.82
N GLY A 57 9.74 -17.44 -17.42
CA GLY A 57 11.16 -17.82 -17.44
C GLY A 57 11.55 -18.84 -16.37
N GLY A 58 10.57 -19.55 -15.80
CA GLY A 58 10.75 -20.65 -14.86
C GLY A 58 11.04 -20.22 -13.42
N SER A 59 11.12 -21.22 -12.55
CA SER A 59 11.28 -21.06 -11.10
C SER A 59 12.50 -20.22 -10.69
N LEU A 60 13.63 -20.38 -11.39
CA LEU A 60 14.85 -19.61 -11.12
C LEU A 60 14.65 -18.12 -11.37
N SER A 61 13.99 -17.75 -12.47
CA SER A 61 13.70 -16.36 -12.81
C SER A 61 12.80 -15.71 -11.75
N MET A 62 11.77 -16.42 -11.29
CA MET A 62 10.88 -15.91 -10.23
C MET A 62 11.63 -15.67 -8.93
N ARG A 63 12.51 -16.59 -8.53
CA ARG A 63 13.38 -16.44 -7.35
C ARG A 63 14.30 -15.21 -7.47
N ILE A 64 14.96 -15.04 -8.62
CA ILE A 64 15.84 -13.87 -8.86
C ILE A 64 15.05 -12.56 -8.73
N LEU A 65 13.85 -12.50 -9.31
CA LEU A 65 13.01 -11.30 -9.27
C LEU A 65 12.53 -10.98 -7.86
N ALA A 66 12.10 -11.97 -7.09
CA ALA A 66 11.71 -11.74 -5.70
C ALA A 66 12.91 -11.31 -4.83
N ILE A 67 14.10 -11.90 -5.04
CA ILE A 67 15.33 -11.45 -4.37
C ILE A 67 15.60 -9.99 -4.72
N LEU A 68 15.51 -9.60 -6.00
CA LEU A 68 15.65 -8.21 -6.43
C LEU A 68 14.62 -7.31 -5.73
N GLY A 69 13.36 -7.75 -5.62
CA GLY A 69 12.32 -7.05 -4.90
C GLY A 69 12.64 -6.82 -3.42
N ILE A 70 13.17 -7.85 -2.73
CA ILE A 70 13.65 -7.74 -1.35
C ILE A 70 14.78 -6.71 -1.27
N LEU A 71 15.77 -6.78 -2.14
CA LEU A 71 16.90 -5.84 -2.15
C LEU A 71 16.44 -4.39 -2.37
N ILE A 72 15.50 -4.15 -3.29
CA ILE A 72 14.91 -2.83 -3.52
C ILE A 72 14.19 -2.34 -2.26
N MET A 73 13.30 -3.14 -1.67
CA MET A 73 12.58 -2.73 -0.46
C MET A 73 13.53 -2.42 0.70
N PHE A 74 14.49 -3.30 0.97
CA PHE A 74 15.39 -3.18 2.12
C PHE A 74 16.50 -2.13 1.92
N SER A 75 16.83 -1.75 0.68
CA SER A 75 17.70 -0.59 0.42
C SER A 75 16.97 0.75 0.66
N VAL A 76 15.65 0.78 0.49
CA VAL A 76 14.84 2.01 0.63
C VAL A 76 14.34 2.23 2.07
N ILE A 77 14.06 1.17 2.83
CA ILE A 77 13.59 1.25 4.23
C ILE A 77 14.49 2.12 5.13
N PRO A 78 15.84 2.04 5.10
CA PRO A 78 16.71 2.88 5.91
C PRO A 78 16.46 4.39 5.71
N PHE A 79 16.14 4.83 4.50
CA PHE A 79 15.83 6.23 4.23
C PHE A 79 14.56 6.69 4.95
N ILE A 80 13.53 5.83 5.02
CA ILE A 80 12.28 6.10 5.75
C ILE A 80 12.55 6.14 7.25
N LEU A 81 13.34 5.20 7.77
CA LEU A 81 13.66 5.14 9.20
C LEU A 81 14.37 6.40 9.68
N ARG A 82 15.25 6.97 8.84
CA ARG A 82 15.95 8.25 9.11
C ARG A 82 15.06 9.48 9.05
N TRP A 83 13.84 9.41 8.49
CA TRP A 83 12.94 10.56 8.50
C TRP A 83 12.58 10.96 9.94
N LYS A 84 12.75 12.24 10.28
CA LYS A 84 12.37 12.74 11.59
C LYS A 84 10.85 12.72 11.72
N LYS A 85 10.33 12.21 12.84
CA LYS A 85 8.91 12.38 13.17
C LYS A 85 8.64 13.87 13.30
N LYS A 86 7.64 14.40 12.59
CA LYS A 86 7.23 15.80 12.79
C LYS A 86 6.58 15.99 14.15
N SER A 87 6.64 17.18 14.75
CA SER A 87 5.76 17.47 15.88
C SER A 87 4.31 17.41 15.39
N LEU A 88 3.44 16.80 16.18
CA LEU A 88 2.00 17.00 16.02
C LEU A 88 1.65 18.26 16.79
N GLY A 89 0.90 19.16 16.16
CA GLY A 89 0.21 20.21 16.90
C GLY A 89 -0.76 19.54 17.86
N LYS A 90 -0.48 19.62 19.16
CA LYS A 90 -1.38 19.05 20.17
C LYS A 90 -2.62 19.92 20.23
N ARG A 91 -3.80 19.30 20.11
CA ARG A 91 -5.09 19.96 20.29
C ARG A 91 -5.99 19.20 21.24
N ALA A 92 -6.93 19.91 21.85
CA ALA A 92 -8.03 19.28 22.55
C ALA A 92 -8.96 18.56 21.56
N VAL A 93 -9.32 17.32 21.88
CA VAL A 93 -10.26 16.49 21.11
C VAL A 93 -11.51 16.27 21.94
N SER A 94 -12.67 16.67 21.42
CA SER A 94 -13.95 16.49 22.10
C SER A 94 -14.44 15.05 21.99
N ARG A 95 -15.25 14.60 22.95
CA ARG A 95 -15.91 13.28 22.87
C ARG A 95 -16.84 13.19 21.65
N THR A 96 -17.51 14.30 21.32
CA THR A 96 -18.41 14.40 20.17
C THR A 96 -17.69 14.10 18.86
N GLU A 97 -16.45 14.60 18.68
CA GLU A 97 -15.66 14.31 17.48
C GLU A 97 -15.32 12.82 17.37
N ILE A 98 -14.95 12.17 18.47
CA ILE A 98 -14.64 10.73 18.50
C ILE A 98 -15.88 9.90 18.19
N ILE A 99 -17.02 10.23 18.81
CA ILE A 99 -18.29 9.54 18.56
C ILE A 99 -18.68 9.69 17.09
N PHE A 100 -18.56 10.91 16.55
CA PHE A 100 -18.86 11.18 15.15
C PHE A 100 -17.94 10.40 14.21
N PHE A 101 -16.63 10.32 14.50
CA PHE A 101 -15.69 9.49 13.75
C PHE A 101 -16.04 8.00 13.82
N LEU A 102 -16.31 7.46 15.01
CA LEU A 102 -16.63 6.04 15.19
C LEU A 102 -17.96 5.67 14.51
N ALA A 103 -18.97 6.53 14.60
CA ALA A 103 -20.23 6.34 13.88
C ALA A 103 -20.00 6.29 12.36
N ALA A 104 -19.19 7.23 11.83
CA ALA A 104 -18.81 7.21 10.43
C ALA A 104 -17.99 5.97 10.04
N ALA A 105 -17.13 5.45 10.93
CA ALA A 105 -16.37 4.21 10.70
C ALA A 105 -17.30 2.99 10.62
N VAL A 106 -18.33 2.91 11.46
CA VAL A 106 -19.37 1.86 11.36
C VAL A 106 -20.11 1.95 10.03
N ILE A 107 -20.46 3.16 9.59
CA ILE A 107 -21.05 3.36 8.26
C ILE A 107 -20.06 2.91 7.17
N PHE A 108 -18.77 3.25 7.29
CA PHE A 108 -17.72 2.82 6.37
C PHE A 108 -17.67 1.29 6.25
N PHE A 109 -17.69 0.60 7.39
CA PHE A 109 -17.73 -0.87 7.46
C PHE A 109 -18.97 -1.43 6.78
N ILE A 110 -20.17 -0.94 7.14
CA ILE A 110 -21.44 -1.42 6.58
C ILE A 110 -21.49 -1.18 5.07
N VAL A 111 -21.13 0.02 4.63
CA VAL A 111 -21.04 0.39 3.22
C VAL A 111 -20.11 -0.58 2.52
N ASN A 112 -18.82 -0.66 2.89
CA ASN A 112 -17.88 -1.57 2.21
C ASN A 112 -18.27 -3.05 2.27
N PHE A 113 -18.88 -3.52 3.36
CA PHE A 113 -19.29 -4.92 3.50
C PHE A 113 -20.51 -5.24 2.61
N LEU A 114 -21.56 -4.40 2.63
CA LEU A 114 -22.77 -4.60 1.82
C LEU A 114 -22.51 -4.38 0.33
N ILE A 115 -21.62 -3.45 0.01
CA ILE A 115 -21.25 -3.09 -1.36
C ILE A 115 -20.26 -4.07 -1.96
N GLY A 116 -19.34 -4.60 -1.14
CA GLY A 116 -18.22 -5.44 -1.57
C GLY A 116 -18.63 -6.68 -2.36
N TYR A 117 -19.88 -7.12 -2.26
CA TYR A 117 -20.42 -8.30 -2.94
C TYR A 117 -21.30 -8.01 -4.17
N LEU A 118 -21.83 -6.79 -4.35
CA LEU A 118 -22.83 -6.50 -5.40
C LEU A 118 -22.45 -5.33 -6.31
N TRP A 119 -21.29 -4.72 -6.08
CA TRP A 119 -20.73 -3.67 -6.93
C TRP A 119 -19.86 -4.19 -8.09
N TRP A 120 -19.42 -5.44 -8.01
CA TRP A 120 -18.67 -6.11 -9.06
C TRP A 120 -19.54 -7.21 -9.66
N ASP A 121 -19.71 -7.16 -10.96
CA ASP A 121 -20.41 -8.16 -11.74
C ASP A 121 -19.57 -8.46 -12.99
N PRO A 122 -18.98 -9.65 -13.11
CA PRO A 122 -18.15 -10.00 -14.26
C PRO A 122 -18.94 -9.93 -15.57
N GLU A 123 -20.25 -10.12 -15.58
CA GLU A 123 -21.10 -10.03 -16.77
C GLU A 123 -21.56 -8.59 -17.06
N GLY A 124 -21.35 -7.67 -16.10
CA GLY A 124 -21.70 -6.26 -16.21
C GLY A 124 -20.77 -5.46 -17.11
N PHE A 125 -21.27 -4.33 -17.64
CA PHE A 125 -20.47 -3.38 -18.41
C PHE A 125 -19.28 -2.89 -17.57
N LEU A 126 -18.05 -3.09 -18.05
CA LEU A 126 -16.80 -2.78 -17.30
C LEU A 126 -16.70 -3.43 -15.91
N GLY A 127 -17.38 -4.56 -15.69
CA GLY A 127 -17.39 -5.24 -14.40
C GLY A 127 -18.30 -4.58 -13.35
N MET A 128 -19.18 -3.64 -13.75
CA MET A 128 -20.03 -2.88 -12.84
C MET A 128 -21.29 -3.67 -12.48
N GLY A 129 -21.44 -4.01 -11.20
CA GLY A 129 -22.65 -4.63 -10.66
C GLY A 129 -23.76 -3.62 -10.33
N PRO A 130 -24.96 -4.10 -9.94
CA PRO A 130 -26.13 -3.25 -9.68
C PRO A 130 -25.94 -2.17 -8.62
N LEU A 131 -25.05 -2.39 -7.65
CA LEU A 131 -24.76 -1.42 -6.58
C LEU A 131 -23.56 -0.54 -6.88
N PHE A 132 -22.93 -0.64 -8.05
CA PHE A 132 -21.69 0.09 -8.37
C PHE A 132 -21.81 1.60 -8.14
N LEU A 133 -22.80 2.26 -8.75
CA LEU A 133 -22.91 3.72 -8.65
C LEU A 133 -23.21 4.21 -7.22
N PRO A 134 -24.20 3.65 -6.48
CA PRO A 134 -24.39 3.96 -5.07
C PRO A 134 -23.11 3.80 -4.25
N SER A 135 -22.33 2.76 -4.52
CA SER A 135 -21.08 2.45 -3.83
C SER A 135 -20.02 3.52 -4.02
N ILE A 136 -19.78 3.92 -5.27
CA ILE A 136 -18.83 4.97 -5.60
C ILE A 136 -19.23 6.29 -4.94
N ILE A 137 -20.52 6.64 -4.99
CA ILE A 137 -21.03 7.85 -4.34
C ILE A 137 -20.82 7.79 -2.83
N SER A 138 -21.13 6.66 -2.18
CA SER A 138 -20.88 6.48 -0.75
C SER A 138 -19.40 6.62 -0.41
N LEU A 139 -18.49 5.99 -1.17
CA LEU A 139 -17.05 6.11 -0.97
C LEU A 139 -16.56 7.56 -1.15
N ILE A 140 -17.09 8.27 -2.15
CA ILE A 140 -16.77 9.69 -2.38
C ILE A 140 -17.18 10.53 -1.17
N ILE A 141 -18.43 10.37 -0.69
CA ILE A 141 -18.95 11.09 0.48
C ILE A 141 -18.08 10.79 1.71
N LEU A 142 -17.80 9.51 1.96
CA LEU A 142 -16.97 9.07 3.08
C LEU A 142 -15.54 9.62 2.99
N GLY A 143 -14.95 9.67 1.80
CA GLY A 143 -13.62 10.25 1.57
C GLY A 143 -13.55 11.76 1.79
N PHE A 144 -14.67 12.47 1.60
CA PHE A 144 -14.81 13.89 1.90
C PHE A 144 -15.19 14.20 3.36
N LEU A 145 -15.53 13.20 4.19
CA LEU A 145 -15.87 13.41 5.59
C LEU A 145 -14.82 14.20 6.39
N PRO A 146 -13.50 14.03 6.20
CA PRO A 146 -12.50 14.88 6.84
C PRO A 146 -12.70 16.38 6.57
N GLU A 147 -13.06 16.75 5.33
CA GLU A 147 -13.34 18.14 4.97
C GLU A 147 -14.65 18.65 5.58
N MET A 148 -15.66 17.78 5.67
CA MET A 148 -16.91 18.11 6.35
C MET A 148 -16.68 18.32 7.85
N ALA A 149 -15.94 17.42 8.50
CA ALA A 149 -15.57 17.54 9.91
C ALA A 149 -14.78 18.82 10.17
N LYS A 150 -13.84 19.16 9.30
CA LYS A 150 -13.10 20.43 9.35
C LYS A 150 -14.02 21.64 9.38
N LYS A 151 -15.08 21.65 8.56
CA LYS A 151 -16.08 22.73 8.52
C LYS A 151 -17.00 22.73 9.74
N ILE A 152 -17.55 21.57 10.10
CA ILE A 152 -18.52 21.42 11.21
C ILE A 152 -17.89 21.83 12.55
N PHE A 153 -16.67 21.34 12.81
CA PHE A 153 -15.98 21.58 14.08
C PHE A 153 -14.97 22.72 14.00
N LYS A 154 -14.88 23.44 12.86
CA LYS A 154 -13.99 24.58 12.62
C LYS A 154 -12.52 24.27 12.93
N PHE A 155 -12.02 23.12 12.48
CA PHE A 155 -10.65 22.70 12.72
C PHE A 155 -9.64 23.41 11.83
N GLU A 156 -8.47 23.68 12.39
CA GLU A 156 -7.32 24.15 11.63
C GLU A 156 -6.74 23.03 10.75
N ARG A 157 -6.01 23.44 9.70
CA ARG A 157 -5.36 22.53 8.76
C ARG A 157 -4.43 21.52 9.45
N GLU A 158 -3.80 21.95 10.52
CA GLU A 158 -2.80 21.21 11.29
C GLU A 158 -3.40 20.06 12.11
N ALA A 159 -4.72 20.04 12.26
CA ALA A 159 -5.46 18.92 12.83
C ALA A 159 -5.47 17.67 11.92
N PHE A 160 -5.01 17.80 10.67
CA PHE A 160 -5.05 16.75 9.66
C PHE A 160 -3.65 16.41 9.12
N ALA A 161 -3.44 15.14 8.77
CA ALA A 161 -2.21 14.67 8.16
C ALA A 161 -2.23 14.91 6.63
N GLU A 162 -2.16 16.18 6.22
CA GLU A 162 -2.26 16.60 4.81
C GLU A 162 -1.06 17.40 4.30
N SER A 163 0.12 17.17 4.88
CA SER A 163 1.35 17.81 4.41
C SER A 163 1.71 17.33 3.00
N THR A 164 1.98 18.26 2.10
CA THR A 164 2.52 17.99 0.75
C THR A 164 4.00 18.33 0.63
N LYS A 165 4.65 18.74 1.73
CA LYS A 165 6.09 19.02 1.76
C LYS A 165 6.86 17.75 1.39
N ASN A 166 7.74 17.85 0.40
CA ASN A 166 8.55 16.75 -0.13
C ASN A 166 7.76 15.59 -0.77
N ILE A 167 6.50 15.82 -1.20
CA ILE A 167 5.66 14.74 -1.75
C ILE A 167 6.35 14.01 -2.91
N LYS A 168 7.07 14.71 -3.80
CA LYS A 168 7.83 14.08 -4.90
C LYS A 168 8.81 13.00 -4.40
N LYS A 169 9.60 13.32 -3.37
CA LYS A 169 10.57 12.38 -2.76
C LYS A 169 9.84 11.23 -2.08
N ILE A 170 8.75 11.50 -1.39
CA ILE A 170 7.95 10.48 -0.71
C ILE A 170 7.32 9.53 -1.73
N SER A 171 6.71 10.07 -2.79
CA SER A 171 6.12 9.29 -3.88
C SER A 171 7.14 8.33 -4.48
N LEU A 172 8.34 8.82 -4.79
CA LEU A 172 9.42 8.01 -5.33
C LEU A 172 9.72 6.79 -4.43
N VAL A 173 9.95 7.04 -3.15
CA VAL A 173 10.25 6.01 -2.14
C VAL A 173 9.10 5.01 -2.00
N MET A 174 7.86 5.47 -1.97
CA MET A 174 6.68 4.58 -1.88
C MET A 174 6.52 3.72 -3.13
N ILE A 175 6.73 4.30 -4.31
CA ILE A 175 6.67 3.59 -5.61
C ILE A 175 7.75 2.50 -5.66
N PHE A 176 8.97 2.77 -5.18
CA PHE A 176 10.03 1.75 -5.13
C PHE A 176 9.69 0.57 -4.22
N ILE A 177 9.14 0.85 -3.05
CA ILE A 177 8.71 -0.20 -2.12
C ILE A 177 7.57 -1.01 -2.75
N ALA A 178 6.59 -0.34 -3.34
CA ALA A 178 5.49 -0.98 -4.04
C ALA A 178 5.97 -1.85 -5.22
N PHE A 179 6.97 -1.37 -5.97
CA PHE A 179 7.57 -2.11 -7.08
C PHE A 179 8.31 -3.36 -6.58
N GLY A 180 9.14 -3.21 -5.53
CA GLY A 180 9.81 -4.35 -4.91
C GLY A 180 8.83 -5.38 -4.36
N TYR A 181 7.74 -4.93 -3.73
CA TYR A 181 6.63 -5.81 -3.33
C TYR A 181 5.99 -6.53 -4.53
N GLY A 182 5.74 -5.81 -5.62
CA GLY A 182 5.24 -6.39 -6.87
C GLY A 182 6.13 -7.53 -7.39
N LEU A 183 7.45 -7.33 -7.39
CA LEU A 183 8.42 -8.36 -7.80
C LEU A 183 8.40 -9.58 -6.86
N ILE A 184 8.32 -9.38 -5.55
CA ILE A 184 8.21 -10.49 -4.58
C ILE A 184 6.91 -11.26 -4.82
N SER A 185 5.82 -10.55 -5.12
CA SER A 185 4.51 -11.15 -5.31
C SER A 185 4.38 -12.00 -6.57
N LEU A 186 5.35 -11.97 -7.49
CA LEU A 186 5.41 -12.92 -8.61
C LEU A 186 5.58 -14.38 -8.14
N ILE A 187 6.21 -14.59 -6.98
CA ILE A 187 6.32 -15.91 -6.35
C ILE A 187 5.01 -16.32 -5.65
N TRP A 188 4.14 -15.35 -5.36
CA TRP A 188 2.94 -15.56 -4.55
C TRP A 188 1.76 -14.88 -5.24
N HIS A 189 1.20 -15.57 -6.25
CA HIS A 189 0.01 -15.08 -6.93
C HIS A 189 -1.25 -15.55 -6.21
N CYS A 190 -1.96 -14.61 -5.60
CA CYS A 190 -3.32 -14.78 -5.11
C CYS A 190 -4.36 -14.16 -6.07
N CYS A 191 -3.96 -13.74 -7.27
CA CYS A 191 -4.82 -13.05 -8.22
C CYS A 191 -4.52 -13.57 -9.62
N SER A 192 -5.43 -14.37 -10.12
CA SER A 192 -5.39 -15.03 -11.41
C SER A 192 -5.92 -14.11 -12.51
N PHE A 193 -5.54 -14.41 -13.75
CA PHE A 193 -5.56 -13.52 -14.91
C PHE A 193 -6.92 -12.85 -15.17
N PHE A 194 -6.97 -11.51 -15.14
CA PHE A 194 -8.21 -10.75 -15.28
C PHE A 194 -8.54 -10.37 -16.74
N ASP A 195 -9.81 -10.05 -17.03
CA ASP A 195 -10.28 -9.53 -18.32
C ASP A 195 -10.04 -8.00 -18.41
N ALA A 196 -9.93 -7.41 -19.62
CA ALA A 196 -9.63 -5.99 -19.84
C ALA A 196 -10.65 -5.05 -19.14
N LYS A 197 -11.90 -5.48 -19.00
CA LYS A 197 -12.94 -4.79 -18.22
C LYS A 197 -12.57 -4.57 -16.75
N MET A 198 -11.73 -5.44 -16.17
CA MET A 198 -11.25 -5.32 -14.80
C MET A 198 -10.14 -4.26 -14.66
N PHE A 199 -9.53 -3.79 -15.75
CA PHE A 199 -8.55 -2.70 -15.71
C PHE A 199 -9.17 -1.40 -15.19
N PHE A 200 -10.33 -1.03 -15.73
CA PHE A 200 -11.08 0.13 -15.27
C PHE A 200 -11.38 0.03 -13.76
N PHE A 201 -11.81 -1.16 -13.32
CA PHE A 201 -12.10 -1.45 -11.93
C PHE A 201 -10.86 -1.34 -11.02
N PHE A 202 -9.73 -1.94 -11.41
CA PHE A 202 -8.51 -1.95 -10.58
C PHE A 202 -7.76 -0.61 -10.57
N PHE A 203 -7.82 0.20 -11.62
CA PHE A 203 -7.09 1.47 -11.65
C PHE A 203 -7.91 2.64 -11.12
N VAL A 204 -9.15 2.80 -11.57
CA VAL A 204 -9.96 3.97 -11.20
C VAL A 204 -10.70 3.73 -9.89
N ILE A 205 -11.32 2.56 -9.76
CA ILE A 205 -12.24 2.31 -8.65
C ILE A 205 -11.50 1.97 -7.37
N LYS A 206 -10.45 1.14 -7.46
CA LYS A 206 -9.56 0.94 -6.30
C LYS A 206 -8.88 2.23 -5.87
N LEU A 207 -8.53 3.14 -6.78
CA LEU A 207 -7.99 4.44 -6.39
C LEU A 207 -8.99 5.24 -5.54
N ILE A 208 -10.25 5.33 -5.96
CA ILE A 208 -11.30 6.01 -5.18
C ILE A 208 -11.48 5.36 -3.82
N GLN A 209 -11.55 4.03 -3.77
CA GLN A 209 -11.70 3.28 -2.52
C GLN A 209 -10.50 3.50 -1.58
N LEU A 210 -9.27 3.35 -2.07
CA LEU A 210 -8.05 3.56 -1.30
C LEU A 210 -7.93 5.01 -0.84
N TRP A 211 -8.31 5.97 -1.69
CA TRP A 211 -8.33 7.39 -1.33
C TRP A 211 -9.32 7.65 -0.20
N ALA A 212 -10.55 7.15 -0.30
CA ALA A 212 -11.57 7.33 0.73
C ALA A 212 -11.13 6.75 2.07
N MET A 213 -10.59 5.52 2.06
CA MET A 213 -10.02 4.86 3.24
C MET A 213 -8.86 5.66 3.83
N CYS A 214 -7.89 6.07 3.01
CA CYS A 214 -6.70 6.76 3.50
C CYS A 214 -7.04 8.16 4.01
N SER A 215 -7.94 8.87 3.33
CA SER A 215 -8.48 10.16 3.76
C SER A 215 -9.18 10.00 5.11
N PHE A 216 -10.10 9.06 5.24
CA PHE A 216 -10.85 8.90 6.49
C PHE A 216 -9.96 8.45 7.66
N PHE A 217 -9.22 7.35 7.52
CA PHE A 217 -8.47 6.74 8.61
C PHE A 217 -7.15 7.45 8.91
N PHE A 218 -6.38 7.86 7.91
CA PHE A 218 -5.02 8.39 8.13
C PHE A 218 -4.94 9.92 8.06
N LYS A 219 -5.76 10.59 7.24
CA LYS A 219 -5.79 12.07 7.23
C LYS A 219 -6.43 12.63 8.49
N TRP A 220 -7.53 12.02 8.95
CA TRP A 220 -8.31 12.52 10.09
C TRP A 220 -8.30 11.61 11.31
N GLY A 221 -8.68 10.34 11.16
CA GLY A 221 -8.77 9.39 12.27
C GLY A 221 -7.47 9.28 13.06
N PHE A 222 -6.35 9.12 12.38
CA PHE A 222 -5.08 8.93 13.05
C PHE A 222 -4.62 10.15 13.87
N PRO A 223 -4.59 11.37 13.32
CA PRO A 223 -4.38 12.58 14.12
C PRO A 223 -5.39 12.76 15.27
N LEU A 224 -6.66 12.39 15.08
CA LEU A 224 -7.69 12.43 16.11
C LEU A 224 -7.30 11.58 17.33
N PHE A 225 -6.98 10.30 17.11
CA PHE A 225 -6.62 9.40 18.21
C PHE A 225 -5.25 9.73 18.80
N LEU A 226 -4.27 10.16 18.00
CA LEU A 226 -2.96 10.60 18.52
C LEU A 226 -3.06 11.80 19.48
N ASN A 227 -4.02 12.70 19.26
CA ASN A 227 -4.24 13.83 20.16
C ASN A 227 -5.01 13.45 21.43
N ARG A 228 -5.70 12.31 21.44
CA ARG A 228 -6.55 11.87 22.57
C ARG A 228 -5.91 10.80 23.45
N THR A 229 -5.11 9.92 22.86
CA THR A 229 -4.58 8.70 23.47
C THR A 229 -3.06 8.63 23.35
N GLN A 230 -2.46 7.54 23.84
CA GLN A 230 -1.03 7.27 23.65
C GLN A 230 -0.75 6.84 22.19
N ASP A 231 0.45 7.14 21.68
CA ASP A 231 0.84 6.82 20.29
C ASP A 231 0.50 5.38 19.91
N TRP A 232 0.90 4.37 20.69
CA TRP A 232 0.67 2.97 20.35
C TRP A 232 -0.83 2.59 20.33
N VAL A 233 -1.66 3.20 21.18
CA VAL A 233 -3.11 2.98 21.20
C VAL A 233 -3.74 3.52 19.93
N ALA A 234 -3.33 4.72 19.50
CA ALA A 234 -3.81 5.31 18.25
C ALA A 234 -3.44 4.45 17.04
N TYR A 235 -2.22 3.89 17.01
CA TYR A 235 -1.81 2.95 15.96
C TYR A 235 -2.72 1.73 15.96
N LEU A 236 -2.92 1.09 17.12
CA LEU A 236 -3.72 -0.12 17.22
C LEU A 236 -5.18 0.12 16.79
N VAL A 237 -5.84 1.15 17.33
CA VAL A 237 -7.25 1.44 17.04
C VAL A 237 -7.45 1.72 15.56
N ILE A 238 -6.63 2.61 14.97
CA ILE A 238 -6.77 2.93 13.55
C ILE A 238 -6.47 1.73 12.67
N SER A 239 -5.48 0.92 13.02
CA SER A 239 -5.12 -0.26 12.24
C SER A 239 -6.22 -1.32 12.27
N VAL A 240 -6.82 -1.55 13.44
CA VAL A 240 -7.97 -2.45 13.58
C VAL A 240 -9.16 -1.95 12.79
N LEU A 241 -9.54 -0.68 12.94
CA LEU A 241 -10.67 -0.11 12.20
C LEU A 241 -10.42 -0.10 10.69
N PHE A 242 -9.21 0.25 10.24
CA PHE A 242 -8.82 0.20 8.84
C PHE A 242 -8.88 -1.24 8.30
N GLY A 243 -8.28 -2.18 9.03
CA GLY A 243 -8.26 -3.59 8.67
C GLY A 243 -9.64 -4.22 8.64
N PHE A 244 -10.57 -3.75 9.47
CA PHE A 244 -12.00 -4.08 9.47
C PHE A 244 -12.87 -3.08 8.67
N CYS A 245 -12.32 -2.18 7.88
CA CYS A 245 -13.11 -1.40 6.92
C CYS A 245 -12.63 -1.60 5.49
N TYR A 246 -11.44 -2.15 5.28
CA TYR A 246 -10.93 -2.54 3.98
C TYR A 246 -11.85 -3.57 3.31
N PRO A 247 -12.06 -3.59 1.98
CA PRO A 247 -12.76 -4.71 1.36
C PRO A 247 -11.90 -6.00 1.46
N TRP A 248 -12.30 -6.98 2.26
CA TRP A 248 -11.68 -8.31 2.26
C TRP A 248 -12.68 -9.41 1.93
N HIS A 249 -12.19 -10.46 1.29
CA HIS A 249 -12.96 -11.68 0.98
C HIS A 249 -12.84 -12.74 2.08
N THR A 250 -11.85 -12.62 2.98
CA THR A 250 -11.63 -13.57 4.10
C THR A 250 -11.13 -12.86 5.36
N PHE A 251 -11.35 -13.48 6.53
CA PHE A 251 -10.84 -12.97 7.81
C PHE A 251 -9.30 -12.87 7.87
N GLY A 252 -8.59 -13.74 7.15
CA GLY A 252 -7.13 -13.69 7.02
C GLY A 252 -6.64 -12.40 6.38
N PHE A 253 -7.34 -11.92 5.34
CA PHE A 253 -7.05 -10.61 4.73
C PHE A 253 -7.26 -9.45 5.69
N ALA A 254 -8.30 -9.49 6.55
CA ALA A 254 -8.51 -8.47 7.57
C ALA A 254 -7.29 -8.34 8.49
N ILE A 255 -6.76 -9.45 9.00
CA ILE A 255 -5.54 -9.46 9.85
C ILE A 255 -4.36 -8.86 9.10
N THR A 256 -4.16 -9.22 7.83
CA THR A 256 -3.10 -8.65 6.99
C THR A 256 -3.24 -7.12 6.88
N PHE A 257 -4.45 -6.61 6.65
CA PHE A 257 -4.67 -5.16 6.59
C PHE A 257 -4.56 -4.46 7.94
N ILE A 258 -4.78 -5.15 9.07
CA ILE A 258 -4.45 -4.61 10.40
C ILE A 258 -2.93 -4.41 10.51
N ILE A 259 -2.13 -5.39 10.10
CA ILE A 259 -0.66 -5.27 10.12
C ILE A 259 -0.20 -4.13 9.20
N PHE A 260 -0.74 -4.06 7.98
CA PHE A 260 -0.46 -2.93 7.08
C PHE A 260 -0.91 -1.60 7.67
N GLY A 261 -2.04 -1.54 8.37
CA GLY A 261 -2.54 -0.34 9.05
C GLY A 261 -1.50 0.25 10.01
N ILE A 262 -0.74 -0.60 10.73
CA ILE A 262 0.31 -0.17 11.65
C ILE A 262 1.44 0.51 10.87
N LEU A 263 1.84 -0.08 9.75
CA LEU A 263 2.85 0.49 8.85
C LEU A 263 2.40 1.84 8.29
N LEU A 264 1.14 1.94 7.85
CA LEU A 264 0.57 3.17 7.29
C LEU A 264 0.46 4.28 8.35
N CYS A 265 0.11 3.94 9.60
CA CYS A 265 0.19 4.86 10.74
C CYS A 265 1.62 5.36 10.93
N HIS A 266 2.62 4.46 10.87
CA HIS A 266 4.02 4.84 11.00
C HIS A 266 4.46 5.82 9.90
N LEU A 267 4.14 5.52 8.65
CA LEU A 267 4.46 6.37 7.50
C LEU A 267 3.76 7.73 7.61
N THR A 268 2.47 7.74 7.93
CA THR A 268 1.69 8.96 8.14
C THR A 268 2.29 9.81 9.26
N ARG A 269 2.77 9.20 10.35
CA ARG A 269 3.41 9.92 11.46
C ARG A 269 4.74 10.58 11.03
N LYS A 270 5.50 9.92 10.16
CA LYS A 270 6.79 10.39 9.66
C LYS A 270 6.64 11.52 8.64
N THR A 271 5.66 11.41 7.74
CA THR A 271 5.46 12.38 6.65
C THR A 271 4.49 13.51 7.00
N ASN A 272 3.61 13.25 7.98
CA ASN A 272 2.39 14.00 8.25
C ASN A 272 1.47 14.08 7.02
N SER A 273 1.36 12.97 6.28
CA SER A 273 0.64 12.92 5.00
C SER A 273 -0.02 11.56 4.75
N TYR A 274 -1.35 11.55 4.65
CA TYR A 274 -2.11 10.35 4.27
C TYR A 274 -1.80 9.87 2.84
N LEU A 275 -1.38 10.78 1.96
CA LEU A 275 -1.01 10.48 0.57
C LEU A 275 0.13 9.46 0.49
N THR A 276 0.98 9.38 1.52
CA THR A 276 2.07 8.40 1.57
C THR A 276 1.51 6.98 1.53
N GLY A 277 0.48 6.71 2.35
CA GLY A 277 -0.19 5.41 2.36
C GLY A 277 -0.98 5.16 1.09
N LEU A 278 -1.69 6.17 0.57
CA LEU A 278 -2.43 6.06 -0.68
C LEU A 278 -1.53 5.65 -1.85
N ILE A 279 -0.39 6.33 -2.02
CA ILE A 279 0.56 6.02 -3.09
C ILE A 279 1.12 4.61 -2.92
N LEU A 280 1.57 4.26 -1.71
CA LEU A 280 2.12 2.93 -1.44
C LEU A 280 1.10 1.82 -1.79
N LEU A 281 -0.12 1.92 -1.27
CA LEU A 281 -1.16 0.92 -1.52
C LEU A 281 -1.57 0.87 -2.98
N TYR A 282 -1.80 2.02 -3.61
CA TYR A 282 -2.25 2.07 -5.00
C TYR A 282 -1.23 1.47 -5.95
N PHE A 283 0.05 1.84 -5.83
CA PHE A 283 1.10 1.26 -6.65
C PHE A 283 1.40 -0.19 -6.28
N ALA A 284 1.25 -0.59 -5.01
CA ALA A 284 1.38 -1.99 -4.64
C ALA A 284 0.32 -2.83 -5.35
N TYR A 285 -0.93 -2.35 -5.43
CA TYR A 285 -1.97 -2.98 -6.25
C TYR A 285 -1.62 -3.00 -7.73
N ILE A 286 -1.15 -1.88 -8.31
CA ILE A 286 -0.78 -1.82 -9.72
C ILE A 286 0.33 -2.82 -10.04
N PHE A 287 1.38 -2.90 -9.23
CA PHE A 287 2.50 -3.79 -9.52
C PHE A 287 2.17 -5.24 -9.20
N HIS A 288 1.47 -5.51 -8.09
CA HIS A 288 1.01 -6.85 -7.73
C HIS A 288 0.04 -7.43 -8.77
N ALA A 289 -0.98 -6.66 -9.15
CA ALA A 289 -1.94 -7.09 -10.15
C ALA A 289 -1.36 -7.00 -11.58
N GLY A 290 -0.58 -5.96 -11.90
CA GLY A 290 -0.11 -5.70 -13.26
C GLY A 290 1.05 -6.59 -13.71
N LEU A 291 2.04 -6.87 -12.85
CA LEU A 291 3.20 -7.70 -13.22
C LEU A 291 2.81 -9.16 -13.48
N ALA A 292 1.75 -9.63 -12.82
CA ALA A 292 1.16 -10.96 -12.95
C ALA A 292 0.43 -11.21 -14.28
N TRP A 293 -0.03 -10.15 -14.95
CA TRP A 293 -1.31 -10.21 -15.65
C TRP A 293 -1.27 -10.39 -17.17
N HIS A 294 -0.20 -10.01 -17.86
CA HIS A 294 -0.22 -9.99 -19.33
C HIS A 294 0.63 -11.08 -19.99
N GLY A 295 0.86 -12.18 -19.26
CA GLY A 295 1.84 -13.18 -19.66
C GLY A 295 3.24 -12.56 -19.75
N ALA A 296 4.24 -13.41 -19.99
CA ALA A 296 5.61 -12.96 -20.06
C ALA A 296 5.83 -11.84 -21.08
N LEU A 297 5.10 -11.84 -22.20
CA LEU A 297 5.35 -10.91 -23.29
C LEU A 297 5.20 -9.44 -22.89
N ILE A 298 4.12 -9.04 -22.22
CA ILE A 298 3.89 -7.61 -21.89
C ILE A 298 4.57 -7.22 -20.56
N THR A 299 4.69 -8.15 -19.61
CA THR A 299 5.52 -7.94 -18.43
C THR A 299 6.97 -7.67 -18.84
N PHE A 300 7.53 -8.38 -19.83
CA PHE A 300 8.87 -8.13 -20.37
C PHE A 300 8.97 -7.01 -21.41
N SER A 301 7.94 -6.74 -22.21
CA SER A 301 8.03 -5.74 -23.30
C SER A 301 7.55 -4.33 -22.91
N ILE A 302 6.77 -4.21 -21.82
CA ILE A 302 6.16 -2.93 -21.44
C ILE A 302 6.42 -2.63 -19.96
N ILE A 303 6.07 -3.54 -19.05
CA ILE A 303 6.15 -3.25 -17.62
C ILE A 303 7.60 -3.21 -17.13
N TYR A 304 8.44 -4.20 -17.47
CA TYR A 304 9.86 -4.18 -17.13
C TYR A 304 10.59 -2.98 -17.73
N PRO A 305 10.41 -2.63 -19.02
CA PRO A 305 11.02 -1.43 -19.59
C PRO A 305 10.54 -0.15 -18.92
N ILE A 306 9.24 0.01 -18.64
CA ILE A 306 8.72 1.19 -17.95
C ILE A 306 9.25 1.27 -16.52
N SER A 307 9.25 0.15 -15.78
CA SER A 307 9.77 0.09 -14.42
C SER A 307 11.28 0.27 -14.36
N ALA A 308 12.03 -0.25 -15.34
CA ALA A 308 13.46 -0.02 -15.49
C ALA A 308 13.74 1.44 -15.88
N VAL A 309 12.92 2.06 -16.73
CA VAL A 309 12.99 3.48 -17.05
C VAL A 309 12.68 4.32 -15.82
N ILE A 310 11.65 4.00 -15.04
CA ILE A 310 11.33 4.66 -13.77
C ILE A 310 12.49 4.49 -12.79
N LEU A 311 13.06 3.29 -12.67
CA LEU A 311 14.23 2.99 -11.84
C LEU A 311 15.45 3.81 -12.28
N CYS A 312 15.80 3.79 -13.57
CA CYS A 312 16.89 4.56 -14.16
C CYS A 312 16.69 6.06 -14.01
N ILE A 313 15.49 6.59 -14.29
CA ILE A 313 15.16 8.01 -14.08
C ILE A 313 15.30 8.36 -12.60
N SER A 314 14.85 7.52 -11.69
CA SER A 314 14.93 7.78 -10.26
C SER A 314 16.36 7.72 -9.72
N ILE A 315 17.16 6.78 -10.23
CA ILE A 315 18.59 6.68 -9.95
C ILE A 315 19.31 7.92 -10.50
N LEU A 316 19.05 8.30 -11.76
CA LEU A 316 19.58 9.51 -12.38
C LEU A 316 19.19 10.78 -11.61
N LEU A 317 17.93 10.90 -11.18
CA LEU A 317 17.45 12.03 -10.38
C LEU A 317 18.05 12.03 -8.96
N SER A 318 18.40 10.86 -8.42
CA SER A 318 19.08 10.74 -7.12
C SER A 318 20.56 11.12 -7.23
N PHE A 319 21.27 10.66 -8.27
CA PHE A 319 22.64 11.08 -8.56
C PHE A 319 22.76 12.56 -8.91
N LYS A 320 21.77 13.14 -9.60
CA LYS A 320 21.73 14.58 -9.87
C LYS A 320 21.59 15.38 -8.57
N LYS A 321 20.93 14.81 -7.56
CA LYS A 321 20.77 15.46 -6.26
C LYS A 321 21.99 15.26 -5.35
N ASP A 322 22.70 14.15 -5.46
CA ASP A 322 24.00 13.98 -4.79
C ASP A 322 25.10 14.85 -5.45
N LEU A 323 25.00 15.17 -6.74
CA LEU A 323 25.81 16.25 -7.34
C LEU A 323 25.47 17.63 -6.75
N PHE A 324 24.18 17.94 -6.55
CA PHE A 324 23.76 19.23 -5.97
C PHE A 324 23.98 19.34 -4.45
N ILE A 325 23.99 18.22 -3.72
CA ILE A 325 24.31 18.19 -2.28
C ILE A 325 25.83 18.27 -2.06
N PHE A 326 26.65 17.92 -3.05
CA PHE A 326 28.10 18.20 -3.02
C PHE A 326 28.45 19.66 -3.36
N GLU A 327 27.59 20.41 -4.05
CA GLU A 327 27.82 21.85 -4.31
C GLU A 327 27.27 22.76 -3.20
N GLU A 328 26.14 22.44 -2.55
CA GLU A 328 25.62 23.25 -1.43
C GLU A 328 26.39 23.05 -0.10
N GLY A 329 27.31 22.09 -0.04
CA GLY A 329 28.20 21.84 1.11
C GLY A 329 29.52 22.62 1.10
N LEU A 330 29.77 23.47 0.10
CA LEU A 330 31.05 24.16 -0.12
C LEU A 330 30.97 25.70 -0.08
N PHE A 331 29.82 26.28 0.25
CA PHE A 331 29.62 27.75 0.33
C PHE A 331 28.87 28.23 1.59
N HIS A 332 29.14 27.60 2.73
CA HIS A 332 28.85 28.21 4.03
C HIS A 332 30.01 27.93 5.00
N GLU A 333 31.10 28.67 4.81
CA GLU A 333 31.89 29.25 5.91
C GLU A 333 31.55 30.73 6.06
#